data_AF-A0A930FUU1-F1
#
_entry.id   AF-A0A930FUU1-F1
#
_cell.length_a   1.000
_cell.length_b   1.000
_cell.length_c   1.000
_cell.angle_alpha   90.00
_cell.angle_beta   90.00
_cell.angle_gamma   90.00
#
_symmetry.space_group_name_H-M   'P 1'
#
loop_
_entity.id
_entity.type
_entity.pdbx_description
1 polymer ?
#
loop_
_entity_poly.entity_id
_entity_poly.type
_entity_poly.pdbx_seq_one_letter_code
_entity_poly.pdbx_strand_id
1 'polypeptide(L)'
;MKRNYKKIKYDKNSNIPFSLHDSRIHEIKLHNKILTLKVHKLFQYTSNEEKAYLGEICFHGCDLDLCSVLIFNKILGEGYFNGKAISMNEFMDKYHNSEFEIITEGYFGNTITYTGWLWEEGKNPVSTIMYIWNSGDMEYCFDDEEEF
;
A
#
# COMPACT_ATOMS: atom_id res chain seq x y z
N MET A 1 -21.05 -3.70 16.77
CA MET A 1 -21.15 -2.27 16.43
C MET A 1 -20.94 -2.15 14.93
N LYS A 2 -21.82 -1.47 14.18
CA LYS A 2 -21.63 -1.28 12.73
C LYS A 2 -20.60 -0.17 12.54
N ARG A 3 -19.40 -0.49 12.07
CA ARG A 3 -18.42 0.51 11.63
C ARG A 3 -18.99 1.23 10.41
N ASN A 4 -19.09 2.55 10.47
CA ASN A 4 -19.54 3.38 9.36
C ASN A 4 -18.30 3.80 8.56
N TYR A 5 -17.96 3.02 7.54
CA TYR A 5 -16.85 3.35 6.66
C TYR A 5 -17.22 4.51 5.73
N LYS A 6 -16.43 5.58 5.75
CA LYS A 6 -16.42 6.60 4.70
C LYS A 6 -15.58 6.14 3.53
N LYS A 7 -15.92 6.66 2.35
CA LYS A 7 -15.28 6.35 1.08
C LYS A 7 -14.89 7.65 0.38
N ILE A 8 -13.62 7.79 0.04
CA ILE A 8 -13.12 8.91 -0.76
C ILE A 8 -12.46 8.34 -2.00
N LYS A 9 -13.03 8.68 -3.15
CA LYS A 9 -12.44 8.35 -4.44
C LYS A 9 -11.31 9.33 -4.76
N TYR A 10 -10.17 8.79 -5.14
CA TYR A 10 -9.06 9.55 -5.70
C TYR A 10 -9.20 9.62 -7.21
N ASP A 11 -9.38 10.84 -7.72
CA ASP A 11 -9.23 11.16 -9.13
C ASP A 11 -7.73 11.37 -9.38
N LYS A 12 -7.15 10.63 -10.34
CA LYS A 12 -5.73 10.69 -10.71
C LYS A 12 -5.26 12.09 -11.17
N ASN A 13 -6.17 13.04 -11.30
CA ASN A 13 -5.91 14.46 -11.61
C ASN A 13 -5.97 15.39 -10.37
N SER A 14 -6.34 14.89 -9.19
CA SER A 14 -6.42 15.67 -7.96
C SER A 14 -5.19 15.49 -7.07
N ASN A 15 -5.10 16.31 -6.02
CA ASN A 15 -4.18 16.04 -4.92
C ASN A 15 -4.56 14.73 -4.23
N ILE A 16 -3.55 14.05 -3.69
CA ILE A 16 -3.72 12.81 -2.94
C ILE A 16 -4.42 13.15 -1.61
N PRO A 17 -5.57 12.53 -1.28
CA PRO A 17 -6.35 12.88 -0.09
C PRO A 17 -5.78 12.30 1.21
N PHE A 18 -5.05 11.17 1.13
CA PHE A 18 -4.40 10.52 2.26
C PHE A 18 -2.99 10.07 1.90
N SER A 19 -2.04 10.35 2.78
CA SER A 19 -0.69 9.80 2.76
C SER A 19 -0.66 8.43 3.40
N LEU A 20 0.23 7.59 2.89
CA LEU A 20 0.57 6.28 3.42
C LEU A 20 2.00 6.21 3.93
N HIS A 21 2.73 7.32 3.88
CA HIS A 21 4.05 7.44 4.51
C HIS A 21 3.98 6.94 5.97
N ASP A 22 4.90 6.05 6.33
CA ASP A 22 5.00 5.35 7.61
C ASP A 22 3.81 4.42 7.95
N SER A 23 2.87 4.24 7.02
CA SER A 23 1.81 3.25 7.16
C SER A 23 2.31 1.87 6.76
N ARG A 24 1.64 0.84 7.29
CA ARG A 24 2.00 -0.56 7.04
C ARG A 24 0.83 -1.30 6.43
N ILE A 25 1.06 -1.89 5.27
CA ILE A 25 0.16 -2.87 4.68
C ILE A 25 0.36 -4.18 5.43
N HIS A 26 -0.71 -4.71 6.01
CA HIS A 26 -0.69 -5.96 6.77
C HIS A 26 -1.66 -7.02 6.21
N GLU A 27 -2.47 -6.66 5.21
CA GLU A 27 -3.31 -7.60 4.48
C GLU A 27 -3.54 -7.11 3.05
N ILE A 28 -3.42 -8.03 2.08
CA ILE A 28 -3.69 -7.78 0.66
C ILE A 28 -4.71 -8.79 0.17
N LYS A 29 -5.77 -8.31 -0.50
CA LYS A 29 -6.85 -9.14 -1.04
C LYS A 29 -7.16 -8.76 -2.46
N LEU A 30 -7.51 -9.76 -3.28
CA LEU A 30 -8.09 -9.53 -4.59
C LEU A 30 -9.49 -10.15 -4.64
N HIS A 31 -10.49 -9.34 -5.00
CA HIS A 31 -11.84 -9.83 -5.29
C HIS A 31 -12.45 -9.03 -6.43
N ASN A 32 -13.01 -9.70 -7.45
CA ASN A 32 -13.65 -9.06 -8.60
C ASN A 32 -12.79 -7.95 -9.26
N LYS A 33 -11.49 -8.20 -9.45
CA LYS A 33 -10.51 -7.23 -9.97
C LYS A 33 -10.34 -5.95 -9.11
N ILE A 34 -10.71 -6.02 -7.84
CA ILE A 34 -10.43 -4.99 -6.85
C ILE A 34 -9.33 -5.51 -5.96
N LEU A 35 -8.15 -4.89 -6.05
CA LEU A 35 -7.04 -5.14 -5.13
C LEU A 35 -7.26 -4.24 -3.91
N THR A 36 -7.38 -4.83 -2.74
CA THR A 36 -7.57 -4.13 -1.47
C THR A 36 -6.31 -4.28 -0.63
N LEU A 37 -5.74 -3.16 -0.19
CA LEU A 37 -4.65 -3.11 0.76
C LEU A 37 -5.20 -2.60 2.08
N LYS A 38 -5.18 -3.44 3.13
CA LYS A 38 -5.46 -2.96 4.48
C LYS A 38 -4.19 -2.42 5.09
N VAL A 39 -4.33 -1.23 5.65
CA VAL A 39 -3.22 -0.49 6.23
C VAL A 39 -3.51 -0.16 7.68
N HIS A 40 -2.46 -0.04 8.48
CA HIS A 40 -2.62 0.40 9.86
C HIS A 40 -3.24 1.79 9.94
N LYS A 41 -2.73 2.76 9.16
CA LYS A 41 -3.18 4.15 9.23
C LYS A 41 -3.28 4.80 7.85
N LEU A 42 -4.27 5.64 7.68
CA LEU A 42 -4.41 6.60 6.59
C LEU A 42 -4.21 7.98 7.18
N PHE A 43 -3.20 8.72 6.70
CA PHE A 43 -2.87 10.03 7.25
C PHE A 43 -3.48 11.14 6.38
N GLN A 44 -4.27 11.99 6.99
CA GLN A 44 -4.86 13.17 6.35
C GLN A 44 -4.22 14.43 6.91
N TYR A 45 -3.64 15.23 6.01
CA TYR A 45 -3.05 16.52 6.36
C TYR A 45 -3.98 17.65 5.95
N THR A 46 -4.44 18.43 6.93
CA THR A 46 -5.13 19.69 6.70
C THR A 46 -4.18 20.85 7.01
N SER A 47 -4.60 22.09 6.78
CA SER A 47 -3.76 23.26 7.10
C SER A 47 -3.42 23.38 8.60
N ASN A 48 -4.18 22.73 9.48
CA ASN A 48 -4.15 22.96 10.92
C ASN A 48 -3.80 21.71 11.74
N GLU A 49 -4.00 20.51 11.20
CA GLU A 49 -3.85 19.26 11.93
C GLU A 49 -3.56 18.07 11.00
N GLU A 50 -2.88 17.06 11.56
CA GLU A 50 -2.75 15.71 11.02
C GLU A 50 -3.78 14.81 11.70
N LYS A 51 -4.49 14.02 10.91
CA LYS A 51 -5.43 13.00 11.40
C LYS A 51 -5.03 11.63 10.89
N ALA A 52 -5.21 10.61 11.73
CA ALA A 52 -4.95 9.23 11.37
C ALA A 52 -6.22 8.39 11.52
N TYR A 53 -6.52 7.59 10.49
CA TYR A 53 -7.69 6.74 10.45
C TYR A 53 -7.30 5.29 10.17
N LEU A 54 -8.01 4.34 10.78
CA LEU A 54 -7.96 2.94 10.33
C LEU A 54 -8.64 2.82 8.97
N GLY A 55 -8.07 2.07 8.04
CA GLY A 55 -8.69 1.91 6.75
C GLY A 55 -7.99 0.99 5.76
N GLU A 56 -8.52 1.01 4.54
CA GLU A 56 -8.02 0.23 3.41
C GLU A 56 -8.10 1.05 2.13
N ILE A 57 -7.29 0.67 1.15
CA ILE A 57 -7.26 1.28 -0.18
C ILE A 57 -7.68 0.23 -1.19
N CYS A 58 -8.60 0.60 -2.05
CA CYS A 58 -9.13 -0.25 -3.11
C CYS A 58 -8.69 0.27 -4.47
N PHE A 59 -8.06 -0.61 -5.26
CA PHE A 59 -7.67 -0.36 -6.64
C PHE A 59 -8.60 -1.12 -7.57
N HIS A 60 -9.52 -0.40 -8.21
CA HIS A 60 -10.50 -1.00 -9.11
C HIS A 60 -9.89 -1.28 -10.49
N GLY A 61 -10.34 -2.38 -11.12
CA GLY A 61 -9.85 -2.78 -12.44
C GLY A 61 -8.36 -3.12 -12.42
N CYS A 62 -7.89 -3.71 -11.32
CA CYS A 62 -6.53 -4.17 -11.13
C CYS A 62 -6.25 -5.38 -12.04
N ASP A 63 -5.09 -5.36 -12.68
CA ASP A 63 -4.57 -6.49 -13.45
C ASP A 63 -3.28 -6.96 -12.79
N LEU A 64 -3.31 -8.14 -12.17
CA LEU A 64 -2.17 -8.66 -11.40
C LEU A 64 -0.99 -9.04 -12.30
N ASP A 65 -1.20 -9.30 -13.59
CA ASP A 65 -0.12 -9.60 -14.53
C ASP A 65 0.71 -8.34 -14.84
N LEU A 66 0.14 -7.16 -14.60
CA LEU A 66 0.80 -5.86 -14.68
C LEU A 66 1.31 -5.35 -13.31
N CYS A 67 1.11 -6.15 -12.25
CA CYS A 67 1.61 -5.86 -10.91
C CYS A 67 2.85 -6.70 -10.61
N SER A 68 3.79 -6.15 -9.84
CA SER A 68 4.97 -6.90 -9.42
C SER A 68 5.53 -6.39 -8.11
N VAL A 69 6.29 -7.24 -7.42
CA VAL A 69 6.99 -6.88 -6.20
C VAL A 69 8.47 -7.22 -6.35
N LEU A 70 9.33 -6.24 -6.16
CA LEU A 70 10.77 -6.39 -6.09
C LEU A 70 11.17 -6.47 -4.63
N ILE A 71 11.81 -7.57 -4.22
CA ILE A 71 12.26 -7.79 -2.85
C ILE A 71 13.79 -7.90 -2.87
N PHE A 72 14.44 -7.01 -2.14
CA PHE A 72 15.90 -6.99 -2.03
C PHE A 72 16.38 -7.88 -0.88
N ASN A 73 17.67 -8.17 -0.85
CA ASN A 73 18.26 -9.01 0.21
C ASN A 73 18.64 -8.25 1.50
N LYS A 74 18.46 -6.93 1.51
CA LYS A 74 18.74 -6.03 2.63
C LYS A 74 17.98 -4.71 2.44
N ILE A 75 17.99 -3.85 3.46
CA ILE A 75 17.69 -2.43 3.26
C ILE A 75 18.71 -1.84 2.28
N LEU A 76 18.22 -1.11 1.28
CA LEU A 76 19.04 -0.44 0.29
C LEU A 76 19.76 0.78 0.88
N GLY A 77 20.97 0.98 0.40
CA GLY A 77 21.88 2.08 0.69
C GLY A 77 22.97 2.07 -0.38
N GLU A 78 24.15 2.61 -0.07
CA GLU A 78 25.28 2.53 -1.00
C GLU A 78 25.82 1.10 -1.15
N GLY A 79 26.33 0.78 -2.34
CA GLY A 79 27.01 -0.49 -2.65
C GLY A 79 26.15 -1.52 -3.39
N TYR A 80 26.64 -2.76 -3.44
CA TYR A 80 26.00 -3.85 -4.18
C TYR A 80 24.82 -4.45 -3.42
N PHE A 81 23.78 -4.82 -4.16
CA PHE A 81 22.60 -5.52 -3.68
C PHE A 81 22.19 -6.61 -4.68
N ASN A 82 21.39 -7.56 -4.21
CA ASN A 82 20.68 -8.50 -5.05
C ASN A 82 19.22 -8.58 -4.59
N GLY A 83 18.39 -9.33 -5.31
CA GLY A 83 16.98 -9.44 -5.00
C GLY A 83 16.26 -10.34 -5.98
N LYS A 84 14.94 -10.35 -5.87
CA LYS A 84 14.04 -11.10 -6.76
C LYS A 84 12.85 -10.23 -7.14
N ALA A 85 12.37 -10.43 -8.37
CA ALA A 85 11.08 -9.95 -8.81
C ALA A 85 10.08 -11.09 -8.72
N ILE A 86 8.94 -10.85 -8.10
CA ILE A 86 7.86 -11.83 -7.99
C ILE A 86 6.53 -11.21 -8.41
N SER A 87 5.58 -12.06 -8.81
CA SER A 87 4.22 -11.61 -9.10
C SER A 87 3.49 -11.17 -7.82
N MET A 88 2.46 -10.34 -7.97
CA MET A 88 1.60 -9.98 -6.83
C MET A 88 0.93 -11.21 -6.21
N ASN A 89 0.53 -12.21 -7.02
CA ASN A 89 -0.03 -13.46 -6.52
C ASN A 89 0.95 -14.22 -5.62
N GLU A 90 2.21 -14.34 -6.06
CA GLU A 90 3.26 -14.99 -5.26
C GLU A 90 3.55 -14.20 -3.98
N PHE A 91 3.53 -12.87 -4.04
CA PHE A 91 3.70 -12.03 -2.86
C PHE A 91 2.59 -12.27 -1.84
N MET A 92 1.32 -12.22 -2.28
CA MET A 92 0.16 -12.48 -1.43
C MET A 92 0.20 -13.88 -0.81
N ASP A 93 0.68 -14.90 -1.52
CA ASP A 93 0.77 -16.27 -1.00
C ASP A 93 1.91 -16.44 0.02
N LYS A 94 3.14 -16.00 -0.33
CA LYS A 94 4.34 -16.27 0.48
C LYS A 94 4.55 -15.29 1.63
N TYR A 95 4.00 -14.09 1.54
CA TYR A 95 4.23 -12.98 2.48
C TYR A 95 2.95 -12.50 3.17
N HIS A 96 1.92 -13.36 3.27
CA HIS A 96 0.64 -13.02 3.91
C HIS A 96 0.75 -12.67 5.41
N ASN A 97 1.81 -13.12 6.09
CA ASN A 97 2.08 -12.81 7.50
C ASN A 97 3.14 -11.70 7.66
N SER A 98 3.50 -11.00 6.59
CA SER A 98 4.48 -9.93 6.60
C SER A 98 3.80 -8.56 6.64
N GLU A 99 4.49 -7.56 7.18
CA GLU A 99 4.06 -6.16 7.05
C GLU A 99 4.93 -5.46 6.00
N PHE A 100 4.31 -4.68 5.12
CA PHE A 100 5.03 -3.82 4.19
C PHE A 100 4.82 -2.35 4.57
N GLU A 101 5.86 -1.76 5.15
CA GLU A 101 5.92 -0.36 5.56
C GLU A 101 6.26 0.52 4.37
N ILE A 102 5.45 1.55 4.13
CA ILE A 102 5.57 2.44 2.98
C ILE A 102 6.38 3.68 3.41
N ILE A 103 7.52 3.89 2.75
CA ILE A 103 8.41 5.03 2.98
C ILE A 103 8.29 6.05 1.84
N THR A 104 7.98 5.62 0.63
CA THR A 104 7.83 6.51 -0.51
C THR A 104 6.71 6.03 -1.41
N GLU A 105 5.88 6.99 -1.84
CA GLU A 105 4.74 6.76 -2.71
C GLU A 105 4.97 7.46 -4.05
N GLY A 106 4.62 6.76 -5.14
CA GLY A 106 4.66 7.29 -6.49
C GLY A 106 3.34 7.02 -7.19
N TYR A 107 2.71 8.07 -7.70
CA TYR A 107 1.43 8.00 -8.40
C TYR A 107 1.61 8.56 -9.81
N PHE A 108 1.63 7.70 -10.83
CA PHE A 108 1.83 8.12 -12.21
C PHE A 108 0.98 7.33 -13.20
N GLY A 109 0.03 8.02 -13.83
CA GLY A 109 -0.91 7.40 -14.76
C GLY A 109 -1.72 6.29 -14.07
N ASN A 110 -1.63 5.06 -14.60
CA ASN A 110 -2.29 3.88 -14.04
C ASN A 110 -1.39 3.06 -13.11
N THR A 111 -0.18 3.53 -12.83
CA THR A 111 0.80 2.83 -12.01
C THR A 111 0.99 3.56 -10.69
N ILE A 112 0.85 2.80 -9.61
CA ILE A 112 1.19 3.19 -8.25
C ILE A 112 2.44 2.42 -7.85
N THR A 113 3.39 3.13 -7.24
CA THR A 113 4.63 2.55 -6.72
C THR A 113 4.71 2.84 -5.23
N TYR A 114 4.83 1.79 -4.43
CA TYR A 114 5.17 1.91 -3.01
C TYR A 114 6.56 1.35 -2.79
N THR A 115 7.43 2.14 -2.17
CA THR A 115 8.77 1.72 -1.78
C THR A 115 8.90 1.80 -0.28
N GLY A 116 9.51 0.80 0.33
CA GLY A 116 9.77 0.81 1.75
C GLY A 116 10.34 -0.51 2.24
N TRP A 117 9.89 -0.97 3.40
CA TRP A 117 10.49 -2.09 4.10
C TRP A 117 9.50 -3.23 4.33
N LEU A 118 9.90 -4.43 3.94
CA LEU A 118 9.17 -5.65 4.22
C LEU A 118 9.68 -6.25 5.53
N TRP A 119 8.77 -6.39 6.48
CA TRP A 119 8.99 -6.94 7.81
C TRP A 119 8.45 -8.36 7.86
N GLU A 120 9.34 -9.31 8.16
CA GLU A 120 9.01 -10.70 8.41
C GLU A 120 9.39 -11.03 9.86
N GLU A 121 8.52 -11.75 10.57
CA GLU A 121 8.77 -12.12 11.97
C GLU A 121 10.13 -12.83 12.12
N GLY A 122 10.95 -12.33 13.06
CA GLY A 122 12.27 -12.88 13.35
C GLY A 122 13.36 -12.59 12.31
N LYS A 123 13.09 -11.76 11.29
CA LYS A 123 14.08 -11.36 10.28
C LYS A 123 14.36 -9.85 10.34
N ASN A 124 15.53 -9.46 9.83
CA ASN A 124 15.79 -8.06 9.55
C ASN A 124 14.92 -7.61 8.36
N PRO A 125 14.39 -6.37 8.38
CA PRO A 125 13.65 -5.83 7.25
C PRO A 125 14.52 -5.75 6.00
N VAL A 126 13.86 -5.85 4.84
CA VAL A 126 14.50 -5.69 3.55
C VAL A 126 13.76 -4.65 2.73
N SER A 127 14.50 -3.91 1.89
CA SER A 127 13.84 -2.99 0.97
C SER A 127 12.95 -3.75 0.00
N THR A 128 11.80 -3.16 -0.30
CA THR A 128 10.81 -3.71 -1.21
C THR A 128 10.18 -2.60 -2.03
N ILE A 129 9.94 -2.87 -3.31
CA ILE A 129 9.21 -1.98 -4.22
C ILE A 129 8.00 -2.75 -4.75
N MET A 130 6.82 -2.20 -4.56
CA MET A 130 5.56 -2.76 -5.03
C MET A 130 5.01 -1.89 -6.15
N TYR A 131 4.82 -2.49 -7.32
CA TYR A 131 4.16 -1.88 -8.47
C TYR A 131 2.73 -2.41 -8.57
N ILE A 132 1.78 -1.50 -8.53
CA ILE A 132 0.35 -1.78 -8.68
C ILE A 132 -0.13 -1.07 -9.93
N TRP A 133 -0.79 -1.81 -10.81
CA TRP A 133 -1.45 -1.24 -11.97
C TRP A 133 -2.96 -1.39 -11.87
N ASN A 134 -3.69 -0.31 -12.11
CA ASN A 134 -5.14 -0.35 -12.13
C ASN A 134 -5.74 0.57 -13.21
N SER A 135 -6.74 0.06 -13.92
CA SER A 135 -7.47 0.82 -14.96
C SER A 135 -8.57 1.71 -14.39
N GLY A 136 -9.14 1.31 -13.24
CA GLY A 136 -10.25 2.01 -12.62
C GLY A 136 -9.81 3.03 -11.58
N ASP A 137 -10.75 3.33 -10.70
CA ASP A 137 -10.58 4.27 -9.61
C ASP A 137 -9.73 3.70 -8.47
N MET A 138 -9.13 4.60 -7.71
CA MET A 138 -8.57 4.31 -6.40
C MET A 138 -9.50 4.88 -5.33
N GLU A 139 -9.84 4.12 -4.31
CA GLU A 139 -10.79 4.52 -3.27
C GLU A 139 -10.18 4.25 -1.88
N TYR A 140 -10.21 5.26 -1.02
CA TYR A 140 -9.85 5.13 0.39
C TYR A 140 -11.12 4.85 1.20
N CYS A 141 -11.13 3.74 1.92
CA CYS A 141 -12.20 3.33 2.83
C CYS A 141 -11.70 3.43 4.26
N PHE A 142 -12.27 4.30 5.09
CA PHE A 142 -11.76 4.56 6.44
C PHE A 142 -12.86 4.68 7.48
N ASP A 143 -12.54 4.36 8.72
CA ASP A 143 -13.41 4.57 9.88
C ASP A 143 -13.23 6.01 10.37
N ASP A 144 -14.34 6.70 10.66
CA ASP A 144 -14.33 8.09 11.13
C ASP A 144 -13.96 8.25 12.60
N GLU A 145 -13.89 7.14 13.35
CA GLU A 145 -13.37 7.15 14.71
C GLU A 145 -11.83 7.30 14.65
N GLU A 146 -11.35 8.51 14.90
CA GLU A 146 -9.92 8.82 15.00
C GLU A 146 -9.25 7.94 16.08
N GLU A 147 -8.14 7.28 15.73
CA GLU A 147 -7.29 6.65 16.73
C GLU A 147 -6.34 7.70 17.32
N PHE A 148 -6.58 8.09 18.57
CA PHE A 148 -5.70 8.95 19.38
C PHE A 148 -4.44 8.21 19.85
#